data_AF-A0A3N5JIY4-F1
#
_entry.id   AF-A0A3N5JIY4-F1
#
_cell.length_a   1.000
_cell.length_b   1.000
_cell.length_c   1.000
_cell.angle_alpha   90.00
_cell.angle_beta   90.00
_cell.angle_gamma   90.00
#
_symmetry.space_group_name_H-M   'P 1'
#
loop_
_entity.id
_entity.type
_entity.pdbx_description
1 polymer ?
#
loop_
_entity_poly.entity_id
_entity_poly.type
_entity_poly.pdbx_seq_one_letter_code
_entity_poly.pdbx_strand_id
1 'polypeptide(L)' 'MANRLLLRVIGGASDTLACAVYRRIVDDRRAAAGHAVPSGIAETWEQIVASAMEERILNPAEATTLLAELRHDDVAAIPL' A
#
# COMPACT_ATOMS: atom_id res chain seq x y z
N MET A 1 3.09 -4.96 12.14
CA MET A 1 4.06 -3.84 12.15
C MET A 1 3.82 -2.87 10.99
N ALA A 2 3.10 -3.30 9.93
CA ALA A 2 2.78 -2.56 8.71
C ALA A 2 2.35 -1.12 8.93
N ASN A 3 1.50 -0.90 9.94
CA ASN A 3 0.97 0.41 10.25
C ASN A 3 2.09 1.44 10.49
N ARG A 4 3.22 1.06 11.11
CA ARG A 4 4.32 2.02 11.36
C ARG A 4 5.09 2.37 10.10
N LEU A 5 5.40 1.39 9.24
CA LEU A 5 6.12 1.64 7.99
C LEU A 5 5.23 2.42 7.01
N LEU A 6 3.96 2.04 6.89
CA LEU A 6 2.99 2.72 6.05
C LEU A 6 2.76 4.17 6.50
N LEU A 7 2.64 4.43 7.81
CA LEU A 7 2.55 5.79 8.34
C LEU A 7 3.81 6.62 8.03
N ARG A 8 5.00 5.99 8.04
CA ARG A 8 6.23 6.67 7.68
C ARG A 8 6.27 7.00 6.19
N VAL A 9 5.81 6.08 5.34
CA VAL A 9 5.63 6.35 3.90
C VAL A 9 4.71 7.55 3.72
N ILE A 10 3.52 7.54 4.31
CA ILE A 10 2.56 8.65 4.19
C ILE A 10 3.13 9.99 4.69
N GLY A 11 3.87 9.98 5.80
CA GLY A 11 4.43 11.19 6.40
C GLY A 11 5.70 11.73 5.72
N GLY A 12 6.42 10.89 4.97
CA GLY A 12 7.67 11.26 4.28
C GLY A 12 7.55 11.33 2.76
N ALA A 13 6.42 10.88 2.20
CA ALA A 13 6.16 10.83 0.77
C ALA A 13 5.95 12.21 0.15
N SER A 14 6.31 12.32 -1.14
CA SER A 14 5.74 13.35 -2.01
C SER A 14 4.21 13.29 -2.03
N ASP A 15 3.56 14.40 -2.36
CA ASP A 15 2.09 14.45 -2.47
C ASP A 15 1.56 13.39 -3.46
N THR A 16 2.31 13.11 -4.52
CA THR A 16 1.98 12.09 -5.52
C THR A 16 1.97 10.69 -4.91
N LEU A 17 3.03 10.32 -4.21
CA LEU A 17 3.14 9.01 -3.56
C LEU A 17 2.14 8.88 -2.40
N ALA A 18 1.91 9.95 -1.63
CA ALA A 18 0.88 9.95 -0.60
C ALA A 18 -0.52 9.75 -1.19
N CYS A 19 -0.83 10.38 -2.32
CA CYS A 19 -2.08 10.16 -3.05
C CYS A 19 -2.22 8.72 -3.55
N ALA A 20 -1.14 8.13 -4.06
CA ALA A 20 -1.10 6.74 -4.51
C ALA A 20 -1.45 5.77 -3.37
N VAL A 21 -0.77 5.91 -2.23
CA VAL A 21 -1.03 5.13 -1.01
C VAL A 21 -2.49 5.26 -0.59
N TYR A 22 -3.01 6.49 -0.52
CA TYR A 22 -4.39 6.73 -0.09
C TYR A 22 -5.41 6.08 -1.04
N ARG A 23 -5.24 6.24 -2.36
CA ARG A 23 -6.13 5.62 -3.36
C ARG A 23 -6.11 4.11 -3.23
N ARG A 24 -4.92 3.51 -3.09
CA ARG A 24 -4.80 2.05 -2.96
C ARG A 24 -5.52 1.52 -1.72
N ILE A 25 -5.39 2.18 -0.56
CA ILE A 25 -6.12 1.81 0.66
C ILE A 25 -7.63 1.89 0.45
N VAL A 26 -8.12 2.93 -0.24
CA VAL A 26 -9.55 3.07 -0.54
C VAL A 26 -10.03 1.95 -1.47
N ASP A 27 -9.24 1.61 -2.49
CA ASP A 27 -9.58 0.56 -3.44
C ASP A 27 -9.56 -0.84 -2.79
N ASP A 28 -8.59 -1.13 -1.93
CA ASP A 28 -8.55 -2.38 -1.16
C ASP A 28 -9.76 -2.51 -0.24
N ARG A 29 -10.16 -1.42 0.43
CA ARG A 29 -11.38 -1.40 1.27
C ARG A 29 -12.65 -1.62 0.47
N ARG A 30 -12.73 -1.03 -0.74
CA ARG A 30 -13.85 -1.24 -1.65
C ARG A 30 -13.92 -2.69 -2.12
N ALA A 31 -12.78 -3.26 -2.51
CA ALA A 31 -12.68 -4.65 -2.92
C ALA A 31 -13.09 -5.60 -1.78
N ALA A 32 -12.60 -5.36 -0.56
CA ALA A 32 -12.98 -6.12 0.64
C ALA A 32 -14.48 -6.01 0.97
N ALA A 33 -15.10 -4.86 0.67
CA ALA A 33 -16.54 -4.66 0.80
C ALA A 33 -17.37 -5.22 -0.39
N GLY A 34 -16.73 -5.86 -1.37
CA GLY A 34 -17.38 -6.41 -2.57
C GLY A 34 -17.83 -5.33 -3.56
N HIS A 35 -17.34 -4.11 -3.44
CA HIS A 35 -17.64 -3.03 -4.38
C HIS A 35 -16.73 -3.10 -5.60
N ALA A 36 -17.27 -2.67 -6.75
CA ALA A 36 -16.47 -2.50 -7.96
C ALA A 36 -15.38 -1.45 -7.71
N VAL A 37 -14.13 -1.84 -7.95
CA VAL A 37 -12.99 -0.91 -7.96
C VAL A 37 -13.01 -0.17 -9.30
N PRO A 38 -12.76 1.15 -9.34
CA PRO A 38 -12.71 1.89 -10.59
C PRO A 38 -11.76 1.23 -11.60
N SER A 39 -12.23 1.01 -12.82
CA SER A 39 -11.41 0.49 -13.91
C SER A 39 -10.43 1.57 -14.39
N GLY A 40 -9.28 1.65 -13.74
CA GLY A 40 -8.17 2.52 -14.11
C GLY A 40 -6.85 1.85 -13.74
N ILE A 41 -5.73 2.43 -14.19
CA ILE A 41 -4.39 1.98 -13.79
C ILE A 41 -4.18 2.46 -12.34
N ALA A 42 -4.73 1.73 -11.38
CA ALA A 42 -4.41 1.93 -9.97
C ALA A 42 -3.03 1.34 -9.70
N GLU A 43 -2.17 2.09 -9.01
CA GLU A 43 -0.84 1.59 -8.63
C GLU A 43 -0.98 0.41 -7.66
N THR A 44 -0.19 -0.63 -7.90
CA THR A 44 -0.12 -1.78 -6.98
C THR A 44 0.72 -1.44 -5.76
N TRP A 45 0.59 -2.24 -4.69
CA TRP A 45 1.44 -2.10 -3.52
C TRP A 45 2.93 -2.25 -3.86
N GLU A 46 3.30 -3.11 -4.81
CA GLU A 46 4.67 -3.22 -5.31
C GLU A 46 5.17 -1.93 -5.96
N GLN A 47 4.34 -1.26 -6.77
CA GLN A 47 4.70 0.01 -7.41
C GLN A 47 4.87 1.12 -6.37
N ILE A 48 3.94 1.22 -5.43
CA ILE A 48 3.99 2.19 -4.32
C ILE A 48 5.25 2.00 -3.47
N VAL A 49 5.60 0.75 -3.14
CA VAL A 49 6.78 0.44 -2.35
C VAL A 49 8.06 0.74 -3.13
N ALA A 50 8.10 0.48 -4.44
CA ALA A 50 9.20 0.86 -5.30
C ALA A 50 9.40 2.39 -5.30
N SER A 51 8.34 3.18 -5.47
CA SER A 51 8.41 4.64 -5.39
C SER A 51 8.85 5.14 -4.01
N ALA A 52 8.41 4.50 -2.93
CA ALA A 52 8.88 4.83 -1.58
C ALA A 52 10.39 4.54 -1.38
N MET A 53 10.95 3.56 -2.09
CA MET A 53 12.40 3.31 -2.11
C MET A 53 13.14 4.34 -2.97
N GLU A 54 12.58 4.74 -4.11
CA GLU A 54 13.14 5.79 -4.98
C GLU A 54 13.21 7.13 -4.24
N GLU A 55 12.17 7.47 -3.46
CA GLU A 55 12.14 8.63 -2.57
C GLU A 55 13.00 8.45 -1.30
N ARG A 56 13.68 7.30 -1.14
CA ARG A 56 14.54 6.95 0.00
C ARG A 56 13.82 6.96 1.36
N ILE A 57 12.51 6.76 1.35
CA ILE A 57 11.70 6.65 2.57
C ILE A 57 11.80 5.25 3.15
N LEU A 58 11.93 4.24 2.29
CA LEU A 58 12.16 2.84 2.66
C LEU A 58 13.53 2.38 2.17
N ASN A 59 14.20 1.56 2.98
CA ASN A 59 15.31 0.75 2.52
C ASN A 59 14.82 -0.62 1.99
N PRO A 60 15.67 -1.42 1.31
CA PRO A 60 15.26 -2.71 0.73
C PRO A 60 14.69 -3.72 1.74
N ALA A 61 15.20 -3.72 2.98
CA ALA A 61 14.70 -4.61 4.02
C ALA A 61 13.29 -4.19 4.47
N GLU A 62 13.09 -2.89 4.68
CA GLU A 62 11.79 -2.32 5.05
C GLU A 62 10.74 -2.48 3.94
N ALA A 63 11.15 -2.33 2.67
CA ALA A 63 10.29 -2.60 1.52
C ALA A 63 9.82 -4.05 1.47
N THR A 64 10.74 -4.99 1.69
CA THR A 64 10.42 -6.43 1.77
C THR A 64 9.46 -6.71 2.92
N THR A 65 9.71 -6.13 4.11
CA THR A 65 8.83 -6.28 5.26
C THR A 65 7.44 -5.72 4.98
N LEU A 66 7.34 -4.50 4.43
CA LEU A 66 6.07 -3.87 4.15
C LEU A 66 5.24 -4.68 3.14
N LEU A 67 5.84 -5.16 2.06
CA LEU A 67 5.14 -6.00 1.08
C LEU A 67 4.68 -7.35 1.68
N ALA A 68 5.50 -7.96 2.53
CA ALA A 68 5.12 -9.21 3.19
C ALA A 68 3.91 -9.01 4.11
N GLU A 69 3.89 -7.91 4.85
CA GLU A 69 2.76 -7.61 5.74
C GLU A 69 1.48 -7.24 4.97
N LEU A 70 1.58 -6.44 3.91
CA LEU A 70 0.43 -6.07 3.07
C LEU A 70 -0.24 -7.30 2.42
N ARG A 71 0.56 -8.29 1.99
CA ARG A 71 0.02 -9.57 1.47
C ARG A 71 -0.64 -10.43 2.54
N HIS A 72 -0.20 -10.35 3.79
CA HIS A 72 -0.81 -11.11 4.88
C HIS A 72 -2.18 -10.53 5.29
N ASP A 73 -2.34 -9.21 5.23
CA ASP A 73 -3.62 -8.55 5.51
C ASP A 73 -4.69 -8.89 4.45
N ASP A 74 -4.31 -9.08 3.18
CA ASP A 74 -5.23 -9.55 2.13
C ASP A 74 -5.75 -10.98 2.37
N VAL A 75 -4.95 -11.86 3.00
CA VAL A 75 -5.36 -13.24 3.29
C VAL A 75 -6.24 -13.35 4.53
N ALA A 76 -6.07 -12.43 5.50
CA ALA A 76 -6.89 -12.39 6.71
C ALA A 76 -8.31 -11.85 6.48
N ALA A 77 -8.57 -11.20 5.34
CA ALA A 77 -9.86 -10.60 5.00
C ALA A 77 -10.90 -11.57 4.41
N ILE A 78 -10.64 -12.89 4.39
CA ILE A 78 -11.62 -13.92 4.02
C ILE A 78 -12.27 -14.50 5.29
N PRO A 79 -13.45 -14.02 5.73
CA PRO A 79 -14.27 -14.80 6.66
C PRO A 79 -14.93 -15.94 5.89
N LEU A 80 -14.81 -17.16 6.43
CA LEU A 80 -15.67 -18.31 6.09
C LEU A 80 -17.14 -18.03 6.45
#